data_AF-A0A537E3P6-F1
#
_entry.id   AF-A0A537E3P6-F1
#
_cell.length_a   1.000
_cell.length_b   1.000
_cell.length_c   1.000
_cell.angle_alpha   90.00
_cell.angle_beta   90.00
_cell.angle_gamma   90.00
#
_symmetry.space_group_name_H-M   'P 1'
#
loop_
_entity.id
_entity.type
_entity.pdbx_description
1 polymer ?
#
loop_
_entity_poly.entity_id
_entity_poly.type
_entity_poly.pdbx_seq_one_letter_code
_entity_poly.pdbx_strand_id
1 'polypeptide(L)' 'MRLPLAEVIAIVEAEGARLRAEFYLPRGPRGERGSAPIDREIEERLRAKLQALVPCTFCGEECETVTGAQEGWIW' A
#
# COMPACT_ATOMS: atom_id res chain seq x y z
N MET A 1 7.87 -22.56 2.96
CA MET A 1 7.75 -21.19 3.51
C MET A 1 6.28 -20.94 3.79
N ARG A 2 5.88 -20.54 5.00
CA ARG A 2 4.49 -20.17 5.28
C ARG A 2 4.30 -18.71 4.91
N LEU A 3 3.32 -18.40 4.06
CA LEU A 3 3.02 -17.02 3.71
C LEU A 3 2.44 -16.29 4.94
N PRO A 4 2.91 -15.07 5.23
CA PRO A 4 2.51 -14.30 6.41
C PRO A 4 1.15 -13.61 6.16
N LEU A 5 0.12 -14.40 5.85
CA LEU A 5 -1.19 -13.89 5.42
C LEU A 5 -1.84 -12.99 6.48
N ALA A 6 -1.75 -13.35 7.76
CA ALA A 6 -2.33 -12.56 8.83
C ALA A 6 -1.66 -11.18 8.95
N GLU A 7 -0.33 -11.14 8.78
CA GLU A 7 0.45 -9.92 8.81
C GLU A 7 0.18 -9.04 7.57
N VAL A 8 0.03 -9.65 6.40
CA VAL A 8 -0.36 -8.93 5.17
C VAL A 8 -1.73 -8.29 5.35
N ILE A 9 -2.73 -9.04 5.83
CA ILE A 9 -4.08 -8.52 6.10
C ILE A 9 -4.00 -7.34 7.07
N ALA A 10 -3.28 -7.48 8.18
CA ALA A 10 -3.16 -6.41 9.17
C ALA A 10 -2.49 -5.14 8.60
N ILE A 11 -1.48 -5.29 7.74
CA ILE A 11 -0.83 -4.16 7.04
C ILE A 11 -1.83 -3.44 6.13
N VAL A 12 -2.57 -4.19 5.32
CA VAL A 12 -3.52 -3.64 4.34
C VAL A 12 -4.73 -3.00 5.03
N GLU A 13 -5.29 -3.63 6.06
CA GLU A 13 -6.40 -3.08 6.84
C GLU A 13 -6.02 -1.76 7.53
N ALA A 14 -4.78 -1.64 8.01
CA ALA A 14 -4.30 -0.40 8.61
C ALA A 14 -4.24 0.77 7.60
N GLU A 15 -3.89 0.50 6.33
CA GLU A 15 -3.93 1.52 5.28
C GLU A 15 -5.37 1.78 4.80
N GLY A 16 -6.24 0.77 4.78
CA GLY A 16 -7.68 0.94 4.55
C GLY A 16 -8.35 1.85 5.59
N ALA A 17 -7.95 1.74 6.86
CA ALA A 17 -8.43 2.63 7.91
C ALA A 17 -7.99 4.09 7.68
N ARG A 18 -6.78 4.32 7.13
CA ARG A 18 -6.30 5.66 6.76
C ARG A 18 -7.08 6.22 5.58
N LEU A 19 -7.31 5.42 4.54
CA LEU A 19 -8.15 5.80 3.40
C LEU A 19 -9.56 6.19 3.85
N ARG A 20 -10.15 5.40 4.76
CA ARG A 20 -11.45 5.71 5.35
C ARG A 20 -11.43 7.04 6.11
N ALA A 21 -10.40 7.29 6.92
CA ALA A 21 -10.28 8.54 7.67
C ALA A 21 -10.16 9.77 6.74
N GLU A 22 -9.39 9.64 5.65
CA GLU A 22 -9.27 10.65 4.60
C GLU A 22 -10.61 10.96 3.93
N PHE A 23 -11.35 9.92 3.55
CA PHE A 23 -12.64 10.05 2.89
C PHE A 23 -13.65 10.87 3.73
N TYR A 24 -13.58 10.73 5.05
CA TYR A 24 -14.48 11.42 5.99
C TYR A 24 -13.89 12.70 6.61
N LEU A 25 -12.85 13.29 6.02
CA LEU A 25 -12.34 14.58 6.48
C LEU A 25 -13.45 15.65 6.48
N PRO A 26 -13.44 16.63 7.41
CA PRO A 26 -14.50 17.64 7.51
C PRO A 26 -14.73 18.47 6.23
N ARG A 27 -13.71 18.59 5.37
CA ARG A 27 -13.78 19.29 4.09
C ARG A 27 -13.98 18.35 2.90
N GLY A 28 -14.25 17.06 3.15
CA GLY A 28 -14.18 15.99 2.16
C GLY A 28 -12.74 15.48 1.93
N PRO A 29 -12.58 14.40 1.14
CA PRO A 29 -11.26 13.88 0.77
C PRO A 29 -10.45 14.93 0.01
N ARG A 30 -9.12 14.90 0.14
CA ARG A 30 -8.18 15.79 -0.58
C ARG A 30 -8.08 15.51 -2.09
N GLY A 31 -8.88 14.60 -2.64
CA GLY A 31 -8.78 14.12 -4.02
C GLY A 31 -9.74 14.77 -5.00
N GLU A 32 -9.36 14.73 -6.28
CA GLU A 32 -10.16 15.21 -7.42
C GLU A 32 -9.95 14.28 -8.63
N ARG A 33 -10.97 14.18 -9.50
CA ARG A 33 -10.89 13.43 -10.79
C ARG A 33 -10.41 11.97 -10.68
N GLY A 34 -10.61 11.34 -9.53
CA GLY A 34 -10.26 9.93 -9.31
C GLY A 34 -8.87 9.69 -8.74
N SER A 35 -8.15 10.73 -8.30
CA SER A 35 -6.88 10.60 -7.57
C SER A 35 -6.86 11.54 -6.37
N ALA A 36 -6.16 11.15 -5.33
CA ALA A 36 -5.95 11.88 -4.09
C ALA A 36 -4.49 11.74 -3.65
N PRO A 37 -3.93 12.76 -2.95
CA PRO A 37 -2.59 12.64 -2.37
C PRO A 37 -2.38 11.38 -1.50
N ILE A 38 -3.46 10.88 -0.89
CA ILE A 38 -3.39 9.68 -0.05
C ILE A 38 -3.06 8.40 -0.83
N ASP A 39 -3.31 8.34 -2.14
CA ASP A 39 -3.09 7.13 -2.94
C ASP A 39 -1.60 6.79 -2.96
N ARG A 40 -0.75 7.76 -3.36
CA ARG A 40 0.70 7.63 -3.27
C ARG A 40 1.19 7.42 -1.83
N GLU A 41 0.63 8.14 -0.87
CA GLU A 41 1.00 7.99 0.55
C GLU A 41 0.75 6.56 1.07
N ILE A 42 -0.35 5.92 0.66
CA ILE A 42 -0.69 4.54 1.01
C ILE A 42 0.24 3.57 0.30
N GLU A 43 0.47 3.73 -1.01
CA GLU A 43 1.39 2.85 -1.75
C GLU A 43 2.82 2.89 -1.21
N GLU A 44 3.35 4.06 -0.89
CA GLU A 44 4.69 4.19 -0.30
C GLU A 44 4.80 3.41 1.01
N ARG A 45 3.75 3.45 1.85
CA ARG A 45 3.68 2.72 3.12
C ARG A 45 3.46 1.22 2.93
N LEU A 46 2.60 0.82 2.00
CA LEU A 46 2.38 -0.58 1.63
C LEU A 46 3.68 -1.19 1.12
N ARG A 47 4.36 -0.54 0.17
CA ARG A 47 5.66 -0.97 -0.34
C ARG A 47 6.65 -1.20 0.79
N ALA A 48 6.85 -0.21 1.65
CA ALA A 48 7.80 -0.30 2.75
C ALA A 48 7.51 -1.48 3.70
N LYS A 49 6.24 -1.67 4.08
CA LYS A 49 5.83 -2.72 5.03
C LYS A 49 5.79 -4.12 4.40
N LEU A 50 5.24 -4.24 3.20
CA LEU A 50 5.10 -5.52 2.49
C LEU A 50 6.46 -6.04 2.02
N GLN A 51 7.35 -5.18 1.51
CA GLN A 51 8.72 -5.60 1.14
C GLN A 51 9.59 -5.95 2.36
N ALA A 52 9.35 -5.34 3.52
CA ALA A 52 9.99 -5.76 4.77
C ALA A 52 9.53 -7.15 5.23
N LEU A 53 8.29 -7.53 4.90
CA LEU A 53 7.70 -8.81 5.28
C LEU A 53 8.07 -9.94 4.30
N VAL A 54 7.97 -9.67 2.99
CA VAL A 54 8.46 -10.55 1.92
C VAL A 54 9.13 -9.64 0.88
N PRO A 55 10.45 -9.76 0.64
CA PRO A 55 11.20 -8.80 -0.15
C PRO A 55 11.02 -9.03 -1.65
N CYS A 56 9.79 -9.17 -2.15
CA CYS A 56 9.51 -9.31 -3.58
C CYS A 56 9.31 -7.96 -4.28
N THR A 57 9.27 -7.97 -5.61
CA THR A 57 9.05 -6.77 -6.41
C THR A 57 7.71 -6.14 -6.03
N PHE A 58 7.65 -4.82 -5.91
CA PHE A 58 6.41 -4.08 -5.68
C PHE A 58 6.03 -3.33 -6.96
N CYS A 59 4.80 -3.48 -7.43
CA CYS A 59 4.28 -2.83 -8.62
C CYS A 59 3.12 -1.90 -8.26
N GLY A 60 3.43 -0.64 -7.94
CA GLY A 60 2.41 0.38 -7.62
C GLY A 60 1.91 1.13 -8.85
N GLU A 61 0.67 1.60 -8.80
CA GLU A 61 0.11 2.53 -9.79
C GLU A 61 0.75 3.92 -9.64
N GLU A 62 0.96 4.37 -8.40
CA GLU A 62 1.47 5.71 -8.05
C GLU A 62 2.98 5.73 -7.75
N CYS A 63 3.58 4.59 -7.38
CA CYS A 63 4.98 4.49 -6.92
C CYS A 63 5.95 3.81 -7.89
N GLU A 64 5.51 3.56 -9.13
CA GLU A 64 6.25 2.77 -10.12
C GLU A 64 6.57 1.34 -9.62
N THR A 65 7.36 0.60 -10.41
CA THR A 65 7.83 -0.74 -10.03
C THR A 65 9.18 -0.67 -9.32
N VAL A 66 9.27 -1.31 -8.15
CA VAL A 66 10.49 -1.39 -7.34
C VAL A 66 10.90 -2.85 -7.16
N THR A 67 12.04 -3.22 -7.74
CA THR A 67 12.58 -4.58 -7.71
C THR A 67 12.88 -5.05 -6.29
N GLY A 68 12.41 -6.27 -5.95
CA GLY A 68 12.73 -6.96 -4.70
C GLY A 68 13.78 -8.05 -4.89
N ALA A 69 14.30 -8.58 -3.77
CA ALA A 69 15.27 -9.67 -3.74
C ALA A 69 14.66 -11.07 -3.95
N GLN A 70 13.36 -11.24 -3.66
CA GLN A 70 12.64 -12.49 -3.88
C GLN A 70 12.17 -12.57 -5.34
N GLU A 71 12.89 -13.33 -6.15
CA GLU A 71 12.56 -13.57 -7.56
C GLU A 71 11.24 -14.36 -7.71
N GLY A 72 10.47 -14.03 -8.76
CA GLY A 72 9.25 -14.74 -9.16
C GLY A 72 7.97 -14.33 -8.40
N TRP A 73 8.05 -13.33 -7.54
CA TRP A 73 6.92 -12.85 -6.72
C TRP A 73 6.76 -11.33 -6.93
N ILE A 74 5.51 -10.87 -6.95
CA ILE A 74 5.16 -9.46 -7.11
C ILE A 74 4.07 -9.12 -6.09
N TRP A 75 4.29 -8.02 -5.37
CA TRP A 75 3.28 -7.28 -4.63
C TRP A 75 2.58 -6.29 -5.56
#